data_AF-A0A5A9XM19-F1
#
_entry.id   AF-A0A5A9XM19-F1
#
_cell.length_a   1.000
_cell.length_b   1.000
_cell.length_c   1.000
_cell.angle_alpha   90.00
_cell.angle_beta   90.00
_cell.angle_gamma   90.00
#
_symmetry.space_group_name_H-M   'P 1'
#
loop_
_entity.id
_entity.type
_entity.pdbx_description
1 polymer ?
#
loop_
_entity_poly.entity_id
_entity_poly.type
_entity_poly.pdbx_seq_one_letter_code
_entity_poly.pdbx_strand_id
1 'polypeptide(L)'
;MSDFKVAVETKELVRRINRVLTKGKHRLVKSRSESDKSNLGDWYIVSTSTNAVTAWHSDIAELARETAALLSNEYFDAERPDTKPPREIDERF
;
A
#
# COMPACT_ATOMS: atom_id res chain seq x y z
N MET A 1 -20.46 -20.14 1.96
CA MET A 1 -19.56 -19.42 1.03
C MET A 1 -18.38 -18.98 1.85
N SER A 2 -17.23 -19.62 1.67
CA SER A 2 -16.00 -19.17 2.34
C SER A 2 -15.61 -17.84 1.72
N ASP A 3 -15.62 -16.76 2.51
CA ASP A 3 -15.10 -15.46 2.09
C ASP A 3 -13.59 -15.59 1.89
N PHE A 4 -13.18 -16.03 0.71
CA PHE A 4 -11.78 -16.13 0.33
C PHE A 4 -11.20 -14.72 0.27
N LYS A 5 -10.39 -14.38 1.28
CA LYS A 5 -9.61 -13.15 1.31
C LYS A 5 -8.17 -13.46 0.93
N VAL A 6 -7.63 -12.74 -0.04
CA VAL A 6 -6.25 -12.90 -0.51
C VAL A 6 -5.35 -11.89 0.19
N ALA A 7 -4.23 -12.36 0.75
CA ALA A 7 -3.23 -11.47 1.35
C ALA A 7 -2.49 -10.72 0.24
N VAL A 8 -2.34 -9.40 0.39
CA VAL A 8 -1.57 -8.58 -0.56
C VAL A 8 -0.26 -8.15 0.10
N GLU A 9 0.85 -8.38 -0.60
CA GLU A 9 2.16 -7.92 -0.15
C GLU A 9 2.26 -6.38 -0.21
N THR A 10 3.05 -5.80 0.69
CA THR A 10 3.27 -4.35 0.74
C THR A 10 3.74 -3.78 -0.60
N LYS A 11 4.64 -4.49 -1.29
CA LYS A 11 5.19 -4.04 -2.59
C LYS A 11 4.10 -3.90 -3.65
N GLU A 12 3.14 -4.83 -3.67
CA GLU A 12 2.05 -4.80 -4.64
C GLU A 12 1.08 -3.67 -4.32
N LEU A 13 0.77 -3.43 -3.04
CA LEU A 13 0.01 -2.24 -2.62
C LEU A 13 0.69 -0.94 -3.03
N VAL A 14 1.99 -0.77 -2.73
CA VAL A 14 2.76 0.41 -3.13
C VAL A 14 2.69 0.62 -4.64
N ARG A 15 2.80 -0.45 -5.44
CA ARG A 15 2.74 -0.38 -6.90
C ARG A 15 1.37 0.10 -7.38
N ARG A 16 0.29 -0.45 -6.80
CA ARG A 16 -1.10 -0.07 -7.15
C ARG A 16 -1.40 1.37 -6.75
N ILE A 17 -1.03 1.78 -5.54
CA ILE A 17 -1.17 3.17 -5.06
C ILE A 17 -0.41 4.12 -6.00
N ASN A 18 0.85 3.82 -6.33
CA ASN A 18 1.62 4.66 -7.24
C ASN A 18 0.99 4.78 -8.64
N ARG A 19 0.34 3.74 -9.17
CA ARG A 19 -0.40 3.81 -10.45
C ARG A 19 -1.59 4.76 -10.38
N VAL A 20 -2.28 4.83 -9.24
CA VAL A 20 -3.36 5.79 -9.02
C VAL A 20 -2.79 7.20 -8.96
N LEU A 21 -1.75 7.41 -8.15
CA LEU A 21 -1.12 8.71 -7.92
C LEU A 21 -0.43 9.30 -9.17
N THR A 22 0.11 8.46 -10.07
CA THR A 22 0.78 8.95 -11.29
C THR A 22 -0.16 9.73 -12.20
N LYS A 23 -1.46 9.41 -12.20
CA LYS A 23 -2.47 10.17 -12.96
C LYS A 23 -2.55 11.64 -12.50
N GLY A 24 -2.33 11.88 -11.21
CA GLY A 24 -2.30 13.22 -10.61
C GLY A 24 -0.91 13.87 -10.57
N LYS A 25 0.11 13.29 -11.21
CA LYS A 25 1.52 13.72 -11.05
C LYS A 25 1.98 13.68 -9.58
N HIS A 26 1.62 12.62 -8.88
CA HIS A 26 2.09 12.34 -7.53
C HIS A 26 2.82 11.00 -7.48
N ARG A 27 3.66 10.82 -6.45
CA ARG A 27 4.29 9.53 -6.13
C ARG A 27 4.27 9.28 -4.62
N LEU A 28 4.12 8.02 -4.25
CA LEU A 28 4.27 7.55 -2.88
C LEU A 28 5.75 7.31 -2.57
N VAL A 29 6.20 7.77 -1.42
CA VAL A 29 7.57 7.62 -0.92
C VAL A 29 7.53 7.01 0.47
N LYS A 30 8.46 6.10 0.76
CA LYS A 30 8.66 5.52 2.09
C LYS A 30 9.68 6.34 2.86
N SER A 31 9.36 6.72 4.09
CA SER A 31 10.30 7.36 5.01
C SER A 31 11.46 6.42 5.33
N ARG A 32 12.68 6.97 5.34
CA ARG A 32 13.93 6.20 5.52
C ARG A 32 14.61 6.47 6.84
N SER A 33 14.40 7.65 7.42
CA SER A 33 14.95 8.03 8.71
C SER A 33 13.86 8.10 9.77
N GLU A 34 14.23 7.90 11.04
CA GLU A 34 13.32 8.11 12.18
C GLU A 34 12.84 9.56 12.26
N SER A 35 13.67 10.51 11.84
CA SER A 35 13.28 11.92 11.72
C SER A 35 12.16 12.10 10.69
N ASP A 36 12.25 11.46 9.52
CA ASP A 36 11.20 11.53 8.52
C ASP A 36 9.92 10.85 9.02
N LYS A 37 10.02 9.70 9.67
CA LYS A 37 8.87 9.00 10.23
C LYS A 37 8.12 9.83 11.27
N SER A 38 8.85 10.52 12.14
CA SER A 38 8.26 11.38 13.17
C SER A 38 7.50 12.56 12.56
N ASN A 39 8.00 13.13 11.46
CA ASN A 39 7.42 14.33 10.85
C ASN A 39 6.39 14.04 9.75
N LEU A 40 6.59 12.96 8.98
CA LEU A 40 5.89 12.65 7.73
C LEU A 40 5.30 11.23 7.72
N GLY A 41 5.26 10.54 8.86
CA GLY A 41 4.80 9.15 8.94
C GLY A 41 5.71 8.16 8.17
N ASP A 42 5.32 6.89 8.13
CA ASP A 42 6.06 5.86 7.40
C ASP A 42 6.01 6.05 5.88
N TRP A 43 4.98 6.74 5.38
CA TRP A 43 4.73 6.97 3.97
C TRP A 43 4.28 8.40 3.71
N TYR A 44 4.75 9.01 2.64
CA TYR A 44 4.33 10.35 2.24
C TYR A 44 4.20 10.49 0.73
N ILE A 45 3.32 11.39 0.31
CA ILE A 45 3.04 11.66 -1.09
C ILE A 45 3.76 12.94 -1.48
N VAL A 46 4.46 12.90 -2.61
CA VAL A 46 5.07 14.09 -3.20
C VAL A 46 4.52 14.36 -4.58
N SER A 47 4.30 15.63 -4.89
CA SER A 47 4.01 16.11 -6.24
C SER A 47 5.27 16.01 -7.11
N THR A 48 5.19 15.30 -8.23
CA THR A 48 6.34 15.15 -9.14
C THR A 48 6.62 16.41 -9.96
N SER A 49 5.68 17.37 -10.01
CA SER A 49 5.89 18.65 -10.68
C SER A 49 6.54 19.71 -9.79
N THR A 50 6.25 19.70 -8.48
CA THR A 50 6.72 20.74 -7.55
C THR A 50 7.73 20.21 -6.52
N ASN A 51 7.90 18.89 -6.42
CA ASN A 51 8.64 18.20 -5.36
C ASN A 51 8.14 18.51 -3.94
N ALA A 52 6.96 19.11 -3.79
CA ALA A 52 6.36 19.37 -2.49
C ALA A 52 5.72 18.09 -1.91
N VAL A 53 5.81 17.92 -0.59
CA VAL A 53 5.02 16.92 0.14
C VAL A 53 3.58 17.42 0.19
N THR A 54 2.64 16.57 -0.25
CA THR A 54 1.21 16.92 -0.34
C THR A 54 0.35 16.16 0.64
N ALA A 55 0.83 15.03 1.16
CA ALA A 55 0.16 14.25 2.19
C ALA A 55 1.16 13.31 2.89
N TRP A 56 0.81 12.84 4.08
CA TRP A 56 1.58 11.86 4.85
C TRP A 56 0.65 10.87 5.53
N HIS A 57 1.14 9.64 5.72
CA HIS A 57 0.40 8.50 6.21
C HIS A 57 1.32 7.63 7.07
N SER A 58 0.84 7.27 8.27
CA SER A 58 1.55 6.33 9.14
C SER A 58 1.29 4.87 8.74
N ASP A 59 0.19 4.59 8.06
CA ASP A 59 -0.18 3.24 7.62
C ASP A 59 -0.49 3.20 6.12
N ILE A 60 0.16 2.27 5.41
CA ILE A 60 -0.09 2.06 3.98
C ILE A 60 -1.45 1.41 3.72
N ALA A 61 -1.99 0.64 4.67
CA ALA A 61 -3.29 0.01 4.55
C ALA A 61 -4.41 1.04 4.48
N GLU A 62 -4.30 2.10 5.29
CA GLU A 62 -5.20 3.25 5.25
C GLU A 62 -5.16 3.91 3.87
N LEU A 63 -3.96 4.24 3.37
CA LEU A 63 -3.79 4.82 2.05
C LEU A 63 -4.31 3.91 0.92
N ALA A 64 -4.14 2.59 1.05
CA ALA A 64 -4.65 1.63 0.09
C ALA A 64 -6.19 1.62 0.03
N ARG A 65 -6.87 1.83 1.16
CA ARG A 65 -8.33 1.96 1.22
C ARG A 65 -8.79 3.27 0.59
N GLU A 66 -8.15 4.39 0.94
CA GLU A 66 -8.48 5.71 0.39
C GLU A 66 -8.32 5.76 -1.14
N THR A 67 -7.28 5.11 -1.66
CA THR A 67 -6.99 5.08 -3.10
C THR A 67 -7.73 3.95 -3.84
N ALA A 68 -8.57 3.17 -3.14
CA ALA A 68 -9.20 1.96 -3.66
C ALA A 68 -8.21 0.98 -4.30
N ALA A 69 -6.96 0.95 -3.80
CA ALA A 69 -5.90 0.05 -4.25
C ALA A 69 -6.01 -1.36 -3.64
N LEU A 70 -6.73 -1.48 -2.53
CA LEU A 70 -7.11 -2.76 -1.91
C LEU A 70 -8.51 -3.16 -2.37
N LEU A 71 -8.64 -4.33 -2.99
CA LEU A 71 -9.93 -4.85 -3.47
C LEU A 71 -10.77 -5.43 -2.33
N SER A 72 -12.08 -5.58 -2.55
CA SER A 72 -13.03 -6.05 -1.52
C SER A 72 -12.77 -7.48 -1.03
N ASN A 73 -12.13 -8.30 -1.85
CA ASN A 73 -11.73 -9.68 -1.55
C ASN A 73 -10.25 -9.78 -1.11
N GLU A 74 -9.59 -8.67 -0.85
CA GLU A 74 -8.19 -8.63 -0.44
C GLU A 74 -8.06 -8.15 1.02
N TYR A 75 -6.98 -8.55 1.68
CA TYR A 75 -6.59 -8.02 2.97
C TYR A 75 -5.09 -7.73 3.02
N PHE A 76 -4.71 -6.80 3.89
CA PHE A 76 -3.34 -6.46 4.18
C PHE A 76 -3.04 -6.79 5.63
N ASP A 77 -2.05 -7.65 5.86
CA ASP A 77 -1.54 -7.93 7.19
C ASP A 77 -0.34 -7.01 7.47
N ALA A 78 -0.60 -5.94 8.23
CA ALA A 78 0.42 -4.96 8.60
C ALA A 78 1.48 -5.55 9.55
N GLU A 79 1.16 -6.60 10.30
CA GLU A 79 2.10 -7.29 11.19
C GLU A 79 2.99 -8.28 10.42
N ARG A 80 2.56 -8.69 9.22
CA ARG A 80 3.30 -9.60 8.32
C ARG A 80 3.27 -9.09 6.88
N PRO A 81 3.94 -7.96 6.58
CA PRO A 81 3.90 -7.31 5.27
C PRO A 81 4.45 -8.14 4.10
N ASP A 82 5.18 -9.23 4.42
CA ASP A 82 5.86 -10.14 3.50
C ASP A 82 5.34 -11.60 3.59
N THR A 83 4.22 -11.85 4.28
CA THR A 83 3.61 -13.19 4.20
C THR A 83 3.09 -13.40 2.78
N LYS A 84 3.76 -14.30 2.07
CA LYS A 84 3.31 -14.79 0.77
C LYS A 84 1.85 -15.25 0.89
N PRO A 85 0.96 -14.82 -0.01
CA PRO A 85 -0.42 -15.30 0.01
C PRO A 85 -0.41 -16.83 0.01
N PRO A 86 -1.31 -17.48 0.79
CA PRO A 86 -1.43 -18.92 0.75
C PRO A 86 -1.62 -19.32 -0.72
N ARG A 87 -0.73 -20.20 -1.22
CA ARG A 87 -0.90 -20.79 -2.54
C ARG A 87 -2.26 -21.46 -2.54
N GLU A 88 -3.07 -21.21 -3.57
CA GLU A 88 -4.29 -21.96 -3.83
C GLU A 88 -4.01 -23.44 -3.56
N ILE A 89 -4.77 -24.02 -2.63
CA ILE A 89 -4.81 -25.46 -2.50
C ILE A 89 -5.59 -25.89 -3.74
N ASP A 90 -4.85 -26.30 -4.78
CA ASP A 90 -5.40 -26.88 -5.99
C ASP A 90 -5.99 -28.24 -5.58
N GLU A 91 -7.21 -28.24 -5.05
CA GLU A 91 -8.00 -29.45 -4.83
C GLU A 91 -8.49 -29.97 -6.18
N ARG A 92 -7.56 -30.41 -7.02
CA ARG A 92 -7.84 -31.32 -8.12
C ARG A 92 -7.70 -32.74 -7.60
N PHE A 93 -8.81 -33.25 -7.05
CA PHE A 93 -9.10 -34.69 -7.02
C PHE A 93 -9.67 -35.12 -8.37
#